data_AF-A5L2A8-F1
#
_entry.id   AF-A5L2A8-F1
#
_cell.length_a   1.000
_cell.length_b   1.000
_cell.length_c   1.000
_cell.angle_alpha   90.00
_cell.angle_beta   90.00
_cell.angle_gamma   90.00
#
_symmetry.space_group_name_H-M   'P 1'
#
loop_
_entity.id
_entity.type
_entity.pdbx_description
1 polymer ?
#
loop_
_entity_poly.entity_id
_entity_poly.type
_entity_poly.pdbx_seq_one_letter_code
_entity_poly.pdbx_strand_id
1 'polypeptide(L)'
;MYGVTSPCFETLNLEKVIIEGGNFGLECDEERAQRLVHDTQWAVRFAQQSIEDVLDDWYQQSVFSSLNHEQRQTLVIKRSGNLGVSVANMLLSTSLAKQPDLRATLKSHEHLLHYVCGEKDRKFMELAENSGFEYSQVDYAGHNVHFEQPEMFSNLIIQCIASR
;
A
#
# COMPACT_ATOMS: atom_id res chain seq x y z
N MET A 1 7.47 -5.68 0.87
CA MET A 1 8.71 -5.26 0.19
C MET A 1 9.94 -5.41 1.09
N TYR A 2 10.02 -4.73 2.26
CA TYR A 2 11.22 -4.77 3.11
C TYR A 2 11.74 -6.18 3.46
N GLY A 3 10.85 -7.15 3.70
CA GLY A 3 11.25 -8.54 3.96
C GLY A 3 11.98 -9.24 2.80
N VAL A 4 11.73 -8.82 1.56
CA VAL A 4 12.39 -9.32 0.34
C VAL A 4 13.79 -8.72 0.20
N THR A 5 13.98 -7.49 0.70
CA THR A 5 15.25 -6.76 0.64
C THR A 5 16.12 -6.95 1.88
N SER A 6 15.71 -7.85 2.78
CA SER A 6 16.31 -8.11 4.09
C SER A 6 16.48 -9.62 4.24
N PRO A 7 17.42 -10.12 5.06
CA PRO A 7 17.62 -11.55 5.31
C PRO A 7 16.40 -12.29 5.91
N CYS A 8 15.27 -11.63 6.07
CA CYS A 8 14.05 -12.17 6.69
C CYS A 8 13.46 -13.37 5.92
N PHE A 9 13.68 -13.45 4.60
CA PHE A 9 13.13 -14.52 3.76
C PHE A 9 14.18 -15.44 3.13
N GLU A 10 15.45 -15.36 3.55
CA GLU A 10 16.54 -16.16 2.97
C GLU A 10 16.32 -17.68 3.06
N THR A 11 15.59 -18.15 4.07
CA THR A 11 15.29 -19.57 4.25
C THR A 11 14.08 -20.05 3.45
N LEU A 12 13.40 -19.16 2.74
CA LEU A 12 12.20 -19.46 1.97
C LEU A 12 12.54 -19.61 0.49
N ASN A 13 11.92 -20.58 -0.18
CA ASN A 13 11.93 -20.64 -1.63
C ASN A 13 10.86 -19.68 -2.20
N LEU A 14 11.22 -18.41 -2.31
CA LEU A 14 10.31 -17.35 -2.73
C LEU A 14 10.18 -17.32 -4.27
N GLU A 15 8.99 -17.68 -4.77
CA GLU A 15 8.74 -17.83 -6.21
C GLU A 15 8.22 -16.55 -6.89
N LYS A 16 7.41 -15.75 -6.18
CA LYS A 16 6.85 -14.51 -6.71
C LYS A 16 6.49 -13.56 -5.56
N VAL A 17 6.61 -12.27 -5.80
CA VAL A 17 6.20 -11.20 -4.90
C VAL A 17 5.32 -10.24 -5.68
N ILE A 18 4.02 -10.24 -5.36
CA ILE A 18 3.06 -9.34 -5.99
C ILE A 18 2.76 -8.20 -5.02
N ILE A 19 2.95 -6.97 -5.47
CA ILE A 19 2.84 -5.76 -4.64
C ILE A 19 1.72 -4.89 -5.22
N GLU A 20 0.63 -4.75 -4.50
CA GLU A 20 -0.45 -3.81 -4.83
C GLU A 20 -0.24 -2.50 -4.06
N GLY A 21 -0.09 -1.38 -4.78
CA GLY A 21 -0.09 -0.03 -4.16
C GLY A 21 0.98 0.19 -3.07
N GLY A 22 2.05 -0.60 -3.03
CA GLY A 22 3.11 -0.47 -2.05
C GLY A 22 4.07 0.67 -2.39
N ASN A 23 4.40 1.55 -1.44
CA ASN A 23 5.40 2.60 -1.68
C ASN A 23 6.83 2.06 -1.49
N PHE A 24 7.74 2.32 -2.44
CA PHE A 24 9.12 1.82 -2.41
C PHE A 24 9.99 2.48 -1.33
N GLY A 25 9.57 3.63 -0.78
CA GLY A 25 10.33 4.43 0.18
C GLY A 25 10.40 5.89 -0.28
N LEU A 26 10.64 6.79 0.66
CA LEU A 26 10.83 8.21 0.39
C LEU A 26 12.31 8.51 0.15
N GLU A 27 12.60 9.44 -0.77
CA GLU A 27 13.94 9.68 -1.29
C GLU A 27 14.73 10.66 -0.42
N CYS A 28 14.08 11.69 0.11
CA CYS A 28 14.72 12.70 0.95
C CYS A 28 14.20 12.74 2.39
N ASP A 29 15.02 13.30 3.27
CA ASP A 29 14.73 13.37 4.69
C ASP A 29 13.60 14.38 5.00
N GLU A 30 13.41 15.39 4.15
CA GLU A 30 12.30 16.33 4.25
C GLU A 30 10.95 15.63 4.08
N GLU A 31 10.80 14.78 3.05
CA GLU A 31 9.59 13.99 2.83
C GLU A 31 9.34 13.02 3.99
N ARG A 32 10.39 12.38 4.51
CA ARG A 32 10.28 11.49 5.68
C ARG A 32 9.83 12.25 6.91
N ALA A 33 10.36 13.44 7.17
CA ALA A 33 9.95 14.28 8.28
C ALA A 33 8.48 14.69 8.17
N GLN A 34 8.03 15.12 6.98
CA GLN A 34 6.64 15.45 6.71
C GLN A 34 5.73 14.24 6.91
N ARG A 35 6.15 13.06 6.42
CA ARG A 35 5.39 11.82 6.57
C ARG A 35 5.28 11.38 8.03
N LEU A 36 6.33 11.56 8.82
CA LEU A 36 6.31 11.23 10.25
C LEU A 36 5.32 12.11 11.01
N VAL A 37 5.29 13.42 10.71
CA VAL A 37 4.31 14.34 11.30
C VAL A 37 2.89 13.92 10.92
N HIS A 38 2.66 13.63 9.64
CA HIS A 38 1.36 13.16 9.16
C HIS A 38 0.90 11.86 9.86
N ASP A 39 1.75 10.84 9.91
CA ASP A 39 1.42 9.56 10.54
C ASP A 39 1.24 9.71 12.07
N THR A 40 1.97 10.63 12.71
CA THR A 40 1.79 10.95 14.14
C THR A 40 0.45 11.58 14.42
N GLN A 41 -0.01 12.50 13.56
CA GLN A 41 -1.34 13.09 13.69
C GLN A 41 -2.43 12.01 13.59
N TRP A 42 -2.34 11.12 12.60
CA TRP A 42 -3.29 10.00 12.49
C TRP A 42 -3.22 9.04 13.67
N ALA A 43 -2.03 8.69 14.15
CA ALA A 43 -1.88 7.81 15.30
C ALA A 43 -2.53 8.39 16.57
N VAL A 44 -2.37 9.70 16.81
CA VAL A 44 -3.04 10.39 17.91
C VAL A 44 -4.57 10.32 17.76
N ARG A 45 -5.09 10.54 16.54
CA ARG A 45 -6.53 10.42 16.27
C ARG A 45 -7.04 9.01 16.55
N PHE A 46 -6.41 7.98 15.99
CA PHE A 46 -6.79 6.58 16.23
C PHE A 46 -6.71 6.18 17.71
N ALA A 47 -5.80 6.77 18.49
CA ALA A 47 -5.66 6.45 19.91
C ALA A 47 -6.69 7.16 20.82
N GLN A 48 -7.28 8.27 20.37
CA GLN A 48 -8.07 9.17 21.23
C GLN A 48 -9.50 9.44 20.77
N GLN A 49 -9.82 9.22 19.50
CA GLN A 49 -11.14 9.48 18.90
C GLN A 49 -11.88 8.16 18.61
N SER A 50 -13.18 8.22 18.29
CA SER A 50 -13.88 7.04 17.81
C SER A 50 -13.25 6.57 16.50
N ILE A 51 -13.14 5.26 16.30
CA ILE A 51 -12.46 4.75 15.11
C ILE A 51 -13.29 5.02 13.86
N GLU A 52 -14.62 5.06 13.98
CA GLU A 52 -15.57 5.41 12.94
C GLU A 52 -15.27 6.81 12.37
N ASP A 53 -15.19 7.83 13.24
CA ASP A 53 -14.94 9.21 12.82
C ASP A 53 -13.56 9.36 12.16
N VAL A 54 -12.56 8.65 12.68
CA VAL A 54 -11.21 8.67 12.10
C VAL A 54 -11.19 7.98 10.75
N LEU A 55 -11.93 6.88 10.58
CA LEU A 55 -12.04 6.15 9.31
C LEU A 55 -12.80 6.96 8.25
N ASP A 56 -13.84 7.69 8.64
CA ASP A 56 -14.58 8.58 7.73
C ASP A 56 -13.65 9.62 7.09
N ASP A 57 -12.72 10.20 7.85
CA ASP A 57 -11.70 11.09 7.31
C ASP A 57 -10.58 10.33 6.60
N TRP A 58 -10.19 9.15 7.09
CA TRP A 58 -9.13 8.33 6.51
C TRP A 58 -9.43 8.02 5.03
N TYR A 59 -10.68 7.66 4.72
CA TYR A 59 -11.12 7.35 3.35
C TYR A 59 -11.41 8.59 2.49
N GLN A 60 -11.20 9.81 3.01
CA GLN A 60 -11.19 11.05 2.22
C GLN A 60 -9.79 11.44 1.74
N GLN A 61 -8.74 10.76 2.18
CA GLN A 61 -7.38 10.98 1.67
C GLN A 61 -7.31 10.78 0.15
N SER A 62 -6.42 11.51 -0.52
CA SER A 62 -6.33 11.55 -1.97
C SER A 62 -6.10 10.18 -2.63
N VAL A 63 -5.43 9.26 -1.94
CA VAL A 63 -5.20 7.89 -2.41
C VAL A 63 -6.51 7.09 -2.57
N PHE A 64 -7.59 7.51 -1.91
CA PHE A 64 -8.91 6.89 -1.98
C PHE A 64 -9.92 7.71 -2.83
N SER A 65 -9.44 8.62 -3.69
CA SER A 65 -10.32 9.47 -4.51
C SER A 65 -11.18 8.69 -5.50
N SER A 66 -10.80 7.46 -5.86
CA SER A 66 -11.59 6.55 -6.71
C SER A 66 -12.88 6.07 -6.04
N LEU A 67 -12.89 6.00 -4.71
CA LEU A 67 -14.00 5.42 -3.96
C LEU A 67 -15.21 6.34 -3.95
N ASN A 68 -16.36 5.76 -4.30
CA ASN A 68 -17.66 6.41 -4.13
C ASN A 68 -18.11 6.36 -2.65
N HIS A 69 -19.20 7.07 -2.33
CA HIS A 69 -19.71 7.17 -0.97
C HIS A 69 -20.05 5.79 -0.35
N GLU A 70 -20.74 4.92 -1.09
CA GLU A 70 -21.15 3.59 -0.61
C GLU A 70 -19.95 2.68 -0.33
N GLN A 71 -18.92 2.74 -1.20
CA GLN A 71 -17.67 2.03 -1.00
C GLN A 71 -16.93 2.51 0.26
N ARG A 72 -16.88 3.82 0.50
CA ARG A 72 -16.28 4.38 1.72
C ARG A 72 -17.02 3.89 2.96
N GLN A 73 -18.35 3.98 2.97
CA GLN A 73 -19.17 3.52 4.10
C GLN A 73 -18.98 2.02 4.37
N THR A 74 -18.92 1.20 3.32
CA THR A 74 -18.62 -0.23 3.44
C THR A 74 -17.26 -0.48 4.11
N LEU A 75 -16.24 0.29 3.73
CA LEU A 75 -14.89 0.17 4.30
C LEU A 75 -14.79 0.70 5.73
N VAL A 76 -15.51 1.78 6.07
CA VAL A 76 -15.63 2.28 7.44
C VAL A 76 -16.20 1.19 8.32
N ILE A 77 -17.41 0.70 8.01
CA ILE A 77 -18.07 -0.38 8.76
C ILE A 77 -17.15 -1.61 8.91
N LYS A 78 -16.50 -2.03 7.82
CA LYS A 78 -15.58 -3.19 7.84
C LYS A 78 -14.37 -2.97 8.75
N ARG A 79 -13.87 -1.75 8.89
CA ARG A 79 -12.66 -1.44 9.66
C ARG A 79 -12.93 -0.92 11.06
N SER A 80 -14.16 -0.52 11.40
CA SER A 80 -14.52 -0.03 12.74
C SER A 80 -14.38 -1.10 13.84
N GLY A 81 -14.32 -2.39 13.49
CA GLY A 81 -14.03 -3.45 14.46
C GLY A 81 -12.57 -3.50 14.95
N ASN A 82 -11.67 -2.64 14.44
CA ASN A 82 -10.28 -2.61 14.90
C ASN A 82 -10.14 -1.86 16.23
N LEU A 83 -9.09 -2.20 16.99
CA LEU A 83 -8.69 -1.44 18.17
C LEU A 83 -7.82 -0.25 17.76
N GLY A 84 -8.33 0.97 17.91
CA GLY A 84 -7.67 2.21 17.49
C GLY A 84 -6.22 2.36 18.01
N VAL A 85 -5.97 2.06 19.28
CA VAL A 85 -4.61 2.09 19.87
C VAL A 85 -3.66 1.11 19.17
N SER A 86 -4.14 -0.09 18.80
CA SER A 86 -3.32 -1.06 18.05
C SER A 86 -3.01 -0.57 16.64
N VAL A 87 -3.98 0.07 15.97
CA VAL A 87 -3.78 0.69 14.66
C VAL A 87 -2.74 1.82 14.75
N ALA A 88 -2.85 2.69 15.75
CA ALA A 88 -1.91 3.79 15.99
C ALA A 88 -0.47 3.28 16.21
N ASN A 89 -0.30 2.27 17.07
CA ASN A 89 1.00 1.66 17.34
C ASN A 89 1.60 1.05 16.07
N MET A 90 0.79 0.36 15.27
CA MET A 90 1.25 -0.26 14.04
C MET A 90 1.64 0.80 13.00
N LEU A 91 0.80 1.81 12.80
CA LEU A 91 1.06 2.93 11.89
C LEU A 91 2.41 3.59 12.17
N LEU A 92 2.74 3.86 13.44
CA LEU A 92 4.02 4.47 13.80
C LEU A 92 5.19 3.50 13.68
N SER A 93 5.00 2.22 13.99
CA SER A 93 6.09 1.24 13.96
C SER A 93 6.53 0.91 12.54
N THR A 94 5.61 0.96 11.56
CA THR A 94 5.91 0.77 10.13
C THR A 94 5.61 1.99 9.29
N SER A 95 5.73 3.20 9.86
CA SER A 95 5.54 4.44 9.10
C SER A 95 6.49 4.47 7.91
N LEU A 96 5.98 4.93 6.75
CA LEU A 96 6.78 5.10 5.54
C LEU A 96 7.97 6.05 5.78
N ALA A 97 7.85 6.97 6.75
CA ALA A 97 8.95 7.85 7.16
C ALA A 97 10.19 7.09 7.63
N LYS A 98 10.05 5.85 8.09
CA LYS A 98 11.13 4.98 8.60
C LYS A 98 11.59 3.95 7.58
N GLN A 99 10.91 3.84 6.45
CA GLN A 99 11.28 2.89 5.41
C GLN A 99 12.42 3.48 4.56
N PRO A 100 13.55 2.75 4.38
CA PRO A 100 14.55 3.17 3.42
C PRO A 100 13.99 3.13 2.00
N ASP A 101 14.64 3.83 1.05
CA ASP A 101 14.36 3.59 -0.36
C ASP A 101 14.81 2.18 -0.74
N LEU A 102 13.84 1.36 -1.13
CA LEU A 102 14.03 -0.04 -1.47
C LEU A 102 14.29 -0.28 -2.95
N ARG A 103 14.22 0.73 -3.84
CA ARG A 103 14.31 0.50 -5.28
C ARG A 103 15.62 -0.18 -5.67
N ALA A 104 16.75 0.31 -5.15
CA ALA A 104 18.07 -0.25 -5.44
C ALA A 104 18.21 -1.71 -4.97
N THR A 105 17.65 -2.04 -3.80
CA THR A 105 17.74 -3.41 -3.24
C THR A 105 16.71 -4.36 -3.84
N LEU A 106 15.56 -3.84 -4.31
CA LEU A 106 14.57 -4.61 -5.04
C LEU A 106 15.05 -4.98 -6.44
N LYS A 107 15.96 -4.21 -7.05
CA LYS A 107 16.51 -4.51 -8.38
C LYS A 107 17.20 -5.87 -8.47
N SER A 108 17.87 -6.34 -7.43
CA SER A 108 18.46 -7.70 -7.44
C SER A 108 17.41 -8.82 -7.41
N HIS A 109 16.16 -8.50 -7.14
CA HIS A 109 15.04 -9.44 -7.04
C HIS A 109 13.97 -9.20 -8.12
N GLU A 110 14.23 -8.33 -9.11
CA GLU A 110 13.19 -7.82 -10.02
C GLU A 110 12.46 -8.92 -10.80
N HIS A 111 13.13 -10.03 -11.10
CA HIS A 111 12.55 -11.20 -11.76
C HIS A 111 11.39 -11.85 -10.97
N LEU A 112 11.36 -11.68 -9.64
CA LEU A 112 10.29 -12.20 -8.77
C LEU A 112 9.18 -11.18 -8.55
N LEU A 113 9.43 -9.90 -8.84
CA LEU A 113 8.52 -8.82 -8.47
C LEU A 113 7.48 -8.59 -9.56
N HIS A 114 6.24 -8.38 -9.16
CA HIS A 114 5.20 -7.83 -10.02
C HIS A 114 4.43 -6.76 -9.28
N TYR A 115 4.36 -5.56 -9.84
CA TYR A 115 3.65 -4.45 -9.23
C TYR A 115 2.23 -4.32 -9.78
N VAL A 116 1.27 -3.93 -8.95
CA VAL A 116 -0.13 -3.72 -9.34
C VAL A 116 -0.58 -2.36 -8.87
N CYS A 117 -1.16 -1.57 -9.77
CA CYS A 117 -1.77 -0.29 -9.46
C CYS A 117 -3.08 -0.13 -10.24
N GLY A 118 -4.04 0.60 -9.67
CA GLY A 118 -5.26 0.96 -10.38
C GLY A 118 -5.04 2.20 -11.24
N GLU A 119 -5.71 2.27 -12.38
CA GLU A 119 -5.70 3.39 -13.33
C GLU A 119 -5.99 4.75 -12.68
N LYS A 120 -6.87 4.77 -11.66
CA LYS A 120 -7.28 6.01 -10.97
C LYS A 120 -6.34 6.41 -9.84
N ASP A 121 -5.35 5.59 -9.50
CA ASP A 121 -4.34 5.90 -8.50
C ASP A 121 -3.08 6.48 -9.14
N ARG A 122 -3.19 7.74 -9.56
CA ARG A 122 -2.12 8.44 -10.28
C ARG A 122 -0.78 8.41 -9.52
N LYS A 123 -0.80 8.54 -8.19
CA LYS A 123 0.43 8.56 -7.38
C LYS A 123 1.19 7.23 -7.51
N PHE A 124 0.48 6.11 -7.39
CA PHE A 124 1.13 4.80 -7.43
C PHE A 124 1.35 4.28 -8.85
N MET A 125 0.59 4.77 -9.84
CA MET A 125 0.95 4.60 -11.25
C MET A 125 2.29 5.27 -11.57
N GLU A 126 2.46 6.55 -11.20
CA GLU A 126 3.73 7.26 -11.42
C GLU A 126 4.89 6.57 -10.67
N LEU A 127 4.65 6.01 -9.48
CA LEU A 127 5.67 5.21 -8.77
C LEU A 127 6.02 3.92 -9.51
N ALA A 128 5.04 3.20 -10.04
CA ALA A 128 5.25 1.97 -10.79
C ALA A 128 6.03 2.24 -12.08
N GLU A 129 5.59 3.22 -12.87
CA GLU A 129 6.25 3.65 -14.11
C GLU A 129 7.71 4.04 -13.89
N ASN A 130 7.97 4.89 -12.89
CA ASN A 130 9.32 5.37 -12.60
C ASN A 130 10.22 4.31 -11.94
N SER A 131 9.66 3.21 -11.42
CA SER A 131 10.44 2.16 -10.78
C SER A 131 11.21 1.28 -11.78
N GLY A 132 10.73 1.21 -13.02
CA GLY A 132 11.25 0.28 -14.03
C GLY A 132 11.09 -1.20 -13.65
N PHE A 133 10.18 -1.54 -12.73
CA PHE A 133 9.78 -2.92 -12.46
C PHE A 133 8.62 -3.33 -13.36
N GLU A 134 8.43 -4.64 -13.55
CA GLU A 134 7.23 -5.17 -14.20
C GLU A 134 5.99 -4.78 -13.39
N TYR A 135 4.98 -4.24 -14.07
CA TYR A 135 3.74 -3.84 -13.43
C TYR A 135 2.53 -4.07 -14.32
N SER A 136 1.36 -4.14 -13.69
CA SER A 136 0.08 -4.12 -14.36
C SER A 136 -0.78 -2.99 -13.81
N GLN A 137 -1.32 -2.21 -14.74
CA GLN A 137 -2.37 -1.25 -14.47
C GLN A 137 -3.73 -1.95 -14.59
N VAL A 138 -4.62 -1.74 -13.62
CA VAL A 138 -5.98 -2.27 -13.64
C VAL A 138 -6.97 -1.14 -13.90
N ASP A 139 -7.70 -1.26 -15.00
CA ASP A 139 -8.69 -0.29 -15.44
C ASP A 139 -9.80 -0.09 -14.41
N TYR A 140 -10.34 1.12 -14.34
CA TYR A 140 -11.46 1.49 -13.47
C TYR A 140 -11.24 1.33 -11.95
N ALA A 141 -10.05 0.94 -11.50
CA ALA A 141 -9.67 0.82 -10.08
C ALA A 141 -8.81 2.00 -9.61
N GLY A 142 -8.88 2.36 -8.33
CA GLY A 142 -7.87 3.19 -7.65
C GLY A 142 -6.91 2.35 -6.83
N HIS A 143 -6.62 2.78 -5.59
CA HIS A 143 -5.55 2.19 -4.78
C HIS A 143 -5.84 0.76 -4.32
N ASN A 144 -7.08 0.48 -3.92
CA ASN A 144 -7.50 -0.85 -3.45
C ASN A 144 -8.07 -1.64 -4.63
N VAL A 145 -7.21 -1.98 -5.60
CA VAL A 145 -7.57 -2.73 -6.82
C VAL A 145 -8.32 -4.02 -6.48
N HIS A 146 -7.86 -4.79 -5.50
CA HIS A 146 -8.52 -6.04 -5.09
C HIS A 146 -9.94 -5.83 -4.56
N PHE A 147 -10.26 -4.63 -4.09
CA PHE A 147 -11.59 -4.27 -3.59
C PHE A 147 -12.48 -3.69 -4.70
N GLU A 148 -11.92 -2.84 -5.57
CA GLU A 148 -12.66 -2.17 -6.64
C GLU A 148 -12.88 -3.07 -7.86
N GLN A 149 -11.92 -3.94 -8.18
CA GLN A 149 -11.92 -4.84 -9.35
C GLN A 149 -11.44 -6.26 -8.97
N PRO A 150 -12.17 -6.99 -8.10
CA PRO A 150 -11.74 -8.27 -7.56
C PRO A 150 -11.51 -9.35 -8.63
N GLU A 151 -12.32 -9.37 -9.70
CA GLU A 151 -12.17 -10.34 -10.79
C GLU A 151 -10.90 -10.07 -11.62
N MET A 152 -10.65 -8.80 -11.97
CA MET A 152 -9.42 -8.43 -12.70
C MET A 152 -8.18 -8.71 -11.86
N PHE A 153 -8.22 -8.35 -10.57
CA PHE A 153 -7.12 -8.62 -9.65
C PHE A 153 -6.84 -10.12 -9.53
N SER A 154 -7.87 -10.95 -9.32
CA SER A 154 -7.67 -12.41 -9.18
C SER A 154 -7.12 -13.06 -10.45
N ASN A 155 -7.58 -12.65 -11.64
CA ASN A 155 -7.03 -13.10 -12.92
C ASN A 155 -5.56 -12.72 -13.08
N LEU A 156 -5.18 -11.50 -12.69
CA LEU A 156 -3.79 -11.04 -12.69
C LEU A 156 -2.92 -11.91 -11.77
N ILE A 157 -3.39 -12.22 -10.56
CA ILE A 157 -2.67 -13.12 -9.64
C ILE A 157 -2.46 -14.50 -10.29
N ILE A 158 -3.49 -15.07 -10.92
CA ILE A 158 -3.39 -16.37 -11.61
C ILE A 158 -2.34 -16.31 -12.73
N GLN A 159 -2.35 -15.25 -13.54
CA GLN A 159 -1.37 -15.06 -14.62
C GLN A 159 0.06 -14.99 -14.07
N CYS A 160 0.29 -14.18 -13.02
CA CYS A 160 1.61 -14.03 -12.39
C CYS A 160 2.16 -15.34 -11.80
N ILE A 161 1.28 -16.22 -11.30
CA ILE A 161 1.67 -17.52 -10.74
C ILE A 161 1.87 -18.57 -11.83
N ALA A 162 1.15 -18.47 -12.95
CA ALA A 162 1.21 -19.41 -14.06
C ALA A 162 2.42 -19.17 -14.98
N SER A 163 2.91 -17.94 -15.09
CA SER A 163 4.05 -17.53 -15.90
C SER A 163 5.42 -17.96 -15.32
N ARG A 164 5.51 -19.20 -14.86
CA ARG A 164 6.75 -19.82 -14.35
C ARG A 164 7.79 -19.99 -15.43
#